data_AF-A0AAV7KRB7-F1
#
_entry.id   AF-A0AAV7KRB7-F1
#
_cell.length_a   1.000
_cell.length_b   1.000
_cell.length_c   1.000
_cell.angle_alpha   90.00
_cell.angle_beta   90.00
_cell.angle_gamma   90.00
#
_symmetry.space_group_name_H-M   'P 1'
#
loop_
_entity.id
_entity.type
_entity.pdbx_description
1 polymer ?
#
loop_
_entity_poly.entity_id
_entity_poly.type
_entity_poly.pdbx_seq_one_letter_code
_entity_poly.pdbx_strand_id
1 'polypeptide(L)'
;MGPAEDAYESDILLQSLKPKIHSCVQNKVDSILQEVQKFSDNDKLYLYLQLPPGPSATEKSLDVNSPSTAEHRRACNWIRNHLEEHTDTCLPKQDVYESYKRYCDKLCCHPLSAANFGKIIREIFPNIKARRLGGRGQSKYPFIVCFQLI
;
A
#
# COMPACT_ATOMS: atom_id res chain seq x y z
N MET A 1 12.94 22.07 13.65
CA MET A 1 12.89 20.68 14.14
C MET A 1 12.96 19.78 12.93
N GLY A 2 14.05 19.16 12.48
CA GLY A 2 15.35 18.85 13.08
C GLY A 2 15.64 17.36 12.83
N PRO A 3 16.23 16.94 11.69
CA PRO A 3 16.52 15.53 11.35
C PRO A 3 17.68 14.90 12.17
N ALA A 4 18.05 15.50 13.30
CA ALA A 4 19.22 15.12 14.09
C ALA A 4 18.88 14.18 15.27
N GLU A 5 17.61 14.10 15.68
CA GLU A 5 17.22 13.31 16.85
C GLU A 5 17.15 11.79 16.54
N ASP A 6 16.70 11.40 15.35
CA ASP A 6 16.57 9.97 14.96
C ASP A 6 17.92 9.26 14.75
N ALA A 7 18.94 9.99 14.28
CA ALA A 7 20.29 9.44 14.08
C ALA A 7 20.98 9.16 15.42
N TYR A 8 20.78 10.05 16.40
CA TYR A 8 21.34 9.94 17.73
C TYR A 8 20.80 8.72 18.49
N GLU A 9 19.50 8.44 18.39
CA GLU A 9 18.90 7.24 19.00
C GLU A 9 19.42 5.94 18.38
N SER A 10 19.57 5.90 17.06
CA SER A 10 20.08 4.71 16.35
C SER A 10 21.52 4.38 16.76
N ASP A 11 22.37 5.39 16.89
CA ASP A 11 23.76 5.22 17.33
C ASP A 11 23.85 4.75 18.79
N ILE A 12 23.00 5.28 19.68
CA ILE A 12 22.93 4.83 21.08
C ILE A 12 22.53 3.35 21.16
N LEU A 13 21.51 2.95 20.41
CA LEU A 13 21.04 1.56 20.38
C LEU A 13 22.13 0.63 19.87
N LEU A 14 22.82 1.02 18.80
CA LEU A 14 23.90 0.23 18.20
C LEU A 14 25.08 0.05 19.16
N GLN A 15 25.46 1.10 19.88
CA GLN A 15 26.48 1.04 20.94
C GLN A 15 26.06 0.12 22.10
N SER A 16 24.77 0.10 22.47
CA SER A 16 24.26 -0.75 23.55
C SER A 16 24.18 -2.24 23.16
N LEU A 17 24.02 -2.54 21.87
CA LEU A 17 23.86 -3.90 21.34
C LEU A 17 25.19 -4.55 20.99
N LYS A 18 26.16 -3.78 20.48
CA LYS A 18 27.52 -4.26 20.15
C LYS A 18 28.12 -5.18 21.23
N PRO A 19 28.23 -4.80 22.52
CA PRO A 19 28.85 -5.65 23.53
C PRO A 19 28.06 -6.93 23.86
N LYS A 20 26.78 -7.02 23.47
CA LYS A 20 25.91 -8.20 23.70
C LYS A 20 26.03 -9.26 22.61
N ILE A 21 26.73 -8.95 21.51
CA ILE A 21 26.89 -9.83 20.35
C ILE A 21 28.27 -10.47 20.40
N HIS A 22 28.40 -11.74 19.99
CA HIS A 22 29.68 -12.43 19.98
C HIS A 22 30.68 -11.78 19.01
N SER A 23 31.95 -11.65 19.38
CA SER A 23 32.97 -10.92 18.60
C SER A 23 33.15 -11.49 17.19
N CYS A 24 32.99 -12.80 17.00
CA CYS A 24 33.06 -13.42 15.67
C CYS A 24 31.92 -12.95 14.73
N VAL A 25 30.75 -12.63 15.29
CA VAL A 25 29.60 -12.10 14.53
C VAL A 25 29.83 -10.62 14.23
N GLN A 26 30.33 -9.85 15.20
CA GLN A 26 30.66 -8.44 15.00
C GLN A 26 31.67 -8.26 13.84
N ASN A 27 32.76 -9.04 13.84
CA ASN A 27 33.75 -9.00 12.77
C ASN A 27 33.17 -9.34 11.39
N LYS A 28 32.24 -10.29 11.32
CA LYS A 28 31.55 -10.62 10.05
C LYS A 28 30.68 -9.46 9.58
N VAL A 29 29.94 -8.84 10.50
CA VAL A 29 29.09 -7.67 10.20
C VAL A 29 29.95 -6.52 9.69
N ASP A 30 31.06 -6.20 10.35
CA ASP A 30 31.96 -5.13 9.93
C ASP A 30 32.57 -5.40 8.55
N SER A 31 32.96 -6.65 8.25
CA SER A 31 33.43 -7.02 6.91
C SER A 31 32.36 -6.82 5.83
N ILE A 32 31.11 -7.26 6.09
CA ILE A 32 29.99 -7.07 5.16
C ILE A 32 29.73 -5.58 4.93
N LEU A 33 29.75 -4.76 6.00
CA LEU A 33 29.54 -3.31 5.89
C LEU A 33 30.63 -2.64 5.04
N GLN A 34 31.89 -3.06 5.19
CA GLN A 34 32.98 -2.56 4.33
C GLN A 34 32.80 -2.94 2.86
N GLU A 35 32.29 -4.14 2.57
CA GLU A 35 31.98 -4.57 1.21
C GLU A 35 30.81 -3.77 0.63
N VAL A 36 29.73 -3.58 1.39
CA VAL A 36 28.55 -2.82 0.98
C VAL A 36 28.87 -1.33 0.80
N GLN A 37 29.85 -0.77 1.50
CA GLN A 37 30.26 0.62 1.30
C GLN A 37 30.79 0.87 -0.12
N LYS A 38 31.34 -0.17 -0.79
CA LYS A 38 31.85 -0.09 -2.16
C LYS A 38 30.74 -0.14 -3.23
N PHE A 39 29.51 -0.46 -2.84
CA PHE A 39 28.38 -0.56 -3.75
C PHE A 39 27.90 0.81 -4.23
N SER A 40 27.38 0.87 -5.45
CA SER A 40 26.64 2.05 -5.92
C SER A 40 25.33 2.20 -5.15
N ASP A 41 24.71 3.37 -5.19
CA ASP A 41 23.43 3.59 -4.51
C ASP A 41 22.32 2.66 -5.02
N ASN A 42 22.34 2.31 -6.32
CA ASN A 42 21.40 1.34 -6.90
C ASN A 42 21.63 -0.07 -6.38
N ASP A 43 22.89 -0.50 -6.23
CA ASP A 43 23.22 -1.83 -5.70
C ASP A 43 22.86 -1.95 -4.22
N LYS A 44 23.09 -0.87 -3.44
CA LYS A 44 22.63 -0.79 -2.04
C LYS A 44 21.12 -0.90 -1.93
N LEU A 45 20.39 -0.23 -2.82
CA LEU A 45 18.93 -0.32 -2.89
C LEU A 45 18.49 -1.75 -3.23
N TYR A 46 19.13 -2.40 -4.20
CA TYR A 46 18.83 -3.79 -4.56
C TYR A 46 19.08 -4.74 -3.39
N LEU A 47 20.19 -4.59 -2.67
CA LEU A 47 20.50 -5.39 -1.48
C LEU A 47 19.42 -5.20 -0.39
N TYR A 48 19.02 -3.96 -0.10
CA TYR A 48 17.99 -3.67 0.90
C TYR A 48 16.67 -4.38 0.59
N LEU A 49 16.29 -4.44 -0.69
CA LEU A 49 15.07 -5.13 -1.14
C LEU A 49 15.15 -6.66 -1.02
N GLN A 50 16.35 -7.25 -0.97
CA GLN A 50 16.57 -8.69 -0.87
C GLN A 50 16.76 -9.20 0.57
N LEU A 51 17.05 -8.30 1.53
CA LEU A 51 17.19 -8.69 2.93
C LEU A 51 15.83 -9.18 3.50
N PRO A 52 15.81 -10.29 4.25
CA PRO A 52 14.58 -10.79 4.84
C PRO A 52 14.00 -9.76 5.81
N PRO A 53 12.70 -9.43 5.72
CA PRO A 53 12.06 -8.54 6.67
C PRO A 53 12.12 -9.17 8.07
N GLY A 54 12.61 -8.41 9.04
CA GLY A 54 12.71 -8.88 10.43
C GLY A 54 11.32 -9.21 11.02
N PRO A 55 11.27 -10.05 12.07
CA PRO A 55 10.02 -10.43 12.74
C PRO A 55 9.32 -9.25 13.44
N SER A 56 10.00 -8.10 13.58
CA SER A 56 9.45 -6.86 14.14
C SER A 56 8.82 -5.94 13.10
N ALA A 57 8.44 -6.45 11.92
CA ALA A 57 7.31 -5.88 11.20
C ALA A 57 6.02 -6.23 11.97
N THR A 58 5.96 -5.81 13.24
CA THR A 58 4.73 -5.80 14.02
C THR A 58 3.78 -4.84 13.32
N GLU A 59 2.89 -5.46 12.54
CA GLU A 59 1.47 -5.14 12.59
C GLU A 59 1.12 -3.69 12.21
N LYS A 60 1.29 -3.39 10.93
CA LYS A 60 0.13 -2.89 10.19
C LYS A 60 -0.38 -3.98 9.25
N SER A 61 -1.17 -4.88 9.85
CA SER A 61 -2.17 -5.74 9.17
C SER A 61 -1.64 -6.78 8.18
N LEU A 62 -0.97 -7.82 8.69
CA LEU A 62 -0.89 -9.12 8.00
C LEU A 62 -2.20 -9.88 8.22
N ASP A 63 -3.29 -9.39 7.63
CA ASP A 63 -4.43 -10.26 7.34
C ASP A 63 -4.04 -11.08 6.12
N VAL A 64 -4.09 -12.40 6.22
CA VAL A 64 -3.88 -13.36 5.10
C VAL A 64 -4.99 -13.27 4.03
N ASN A 65 -5.90 -12.29 4.16
CA ASN A 65 -6.86 -11.83 3.15
C ASN A 65 -6.54 -10.43 2.56
N SER A 66 -5.40 -9.84 2.95
CA SER A 66 -4.98 -8.53 2.46
C SER A 66 -4.34 -8.70 1.08
N PRO A 67 -4.84 -8.02 0.04
CA PRO A 67 -4.19 -8.04 -1.25
C PRO A 67 -2.75 -7.55 -1.11
N SER A 68 -1.85 -8.04 -1.96
CA SER A 68 -0.46 -7.62 -1.93
C SER A 68 -0.38 -6.09 -1.84
N THR A 69 0.54 -5.57 -1.04
CA THR A 69 0.71 -4.11 -0.85
C THR A 69 0.82 -3.38 -2.21
N ALA A 70 1.31 -4.07 -3.24
CA ALA A 70 1.33 -3.60 -4.63
C ALA A 70 -0.07 -3.49 -5.26
N GLU A 71 -0.93 -4.50 -5.15
CA GLU A 71 -2.31 -4.47 -5.68
C GLU A 71 -3.16 -3.42 -4.97
N HIS A 72 -3.04 -3.30 -3.64
CA HIS A 72 -3.71 -2.26 -2.87
C HIS A 72 -3.28 -0.87 -3.37
N ARG A 73 -1.96 -0.63 -3.51
CA ARG A 73 -1.43 0.64 -4.02
C ARG A 73 -1.92 0.96 -5.43
N ARG A 74 -1.98 -0.03 -6.32
CA ARG A 74 -2.51 0.13 -7.69
C ARG A 74 -3.98 0.53 -7.68
N ALA A 75 -4.80 -0.15 -6.89
CA ALA A 75 -6.21 0.20 -6.73
C ALA A 75 -6.37 1.62 -6.18
N CYS A 76 -5.59 2.01 -5.16
CA CYS A 76 -5.60 3.37 -4.63
C CYS A 76 -5.26 4.42 -5.69
N ASN A 77 -4.22 4.18 -6.49
CA ASN A 77 -3.82 5.08 -7.55
C ASN A 77 -4.88 5.17 -8.65
N TRP A 78 -5.46 4.04 -9.05
CA TRP A 78 -6.53 4.04 -10.05
C TRP A 78 -7.73 4.85 -9.56
N ILE A 79 -8.19 4.60 -8.33
CA ILE A 79 -9.31 5.31 -7.71
C ILE A 79 -9.06 6.82 -7.67
N ARG A 80 -7.88 7.27 -7.19
CA ARG A 80 -7.58 8.71 -7.12
C ARG A 80 -7.47 9.40 -8.48
N ASN A 81 -7.03 8.66 -9.50
CA ASN A 81 -6.81 9.23 -10.82
C ASN A 81 -8.06 9.21 -11.72
N HIS A 82 -9.03 8.33 -11.43
CA HIS A 82 -10.19 8.12 -12.30
C HIS A 82 -11.52 8.44 -11.62
N LEU A 83 -11.57 8.61 -10.29
CA LEU A 83 -12.80 8.92 -9.58
C LEU A 83 -12.67 10.26 -8.85
N GLU A 84 -13.63 11.14 -9.09
CA GLU A 84 -13.79 12.40 -8.36
C GLU A 84 -15.17 12.43 -7.70
N GLU A 85 -15.25 12.88 -6.44
CA GLU A 85 -16.52 13.03 -5.72
C GLU A 85 -17.40 14.10 -6.41
N HIS A 86 -18.63 13.74 -6.76
CA HIS A 86 -19.57 14.67 -7.42
C HIS A 86 -20.97 14.54 -6.86
N THR A 87 -21.65 15.65 -6.57
CA THR A 87 -22.97 15.66 -5.91
C THR A 87 -24.11 15.15 -6.79
N ASP A 88 -24.02 15.40 -8.09
CA ASP A 88 -25.12 15.21 -9.04
C ASP A 88 -24.87 14.08 -10.04
N THR A 89 -23.65 13.53 -10.04
CA THR A 89 -23.26 12.43 -10.93
C THR A 89 -23.07 11.18 -10.09
N CYS A 90 -23.77 10.11 -10.46
CA CYS A 90 -23.72 8.85 -9.74
C CYS A 90 -23.43 7.71 -10.71
N LEU A 91 -22.42 6.91 -10.38
CA LEU A 91 -22.04 5.75 -11.17
C LEU A 91 -22.52 4.45 -10.50
N PRO A 92 -22.99 3.46 -11.27
CA PRO A 92 -23.24 2.13 -10.76
C PRO A 92 -21.96 1.52 -10.19
N LYS A 93 -22.01 0.96 -8.97
CA LYS A 93 -20.84 0.32 -8.33
C LYS A 93 -20.22 -0.76 -9.22
N GLN A 94 -21.05 -1.47 -9.99
CA GLN A 94 -20.61 -2.50 -10.92
C GLN A 94 -19.78 -1.92 -12.06
N ASP A 95 -20.23 -0.82 -12.69
CA ASP A 95 -19.53 -0.17 -13.80
C ASP A 95 -18.17 0.39 -13.37
N VAL A 96 -18.09 0.95 -12.15
CA VAL A 96 -16.82 1.41 -11.54
C VAL A 96 -15.85 0.25 -11.37
N TYR A 97 -16.31 -0.87 -10.80
CA TYR A 97 -15.46 -2.04 -10.61
C TYR A 97 -15.06 -2.69 -11.94
N GLU A 98 -15.94 -2.71 -12.93
CA GLU A 98 -15.63 -3.25 -14.26
C GLU A 98 -14.59 -2.39 -14.99
N SER A 99 -14.64 -1.07 -14.82
CA SER A 99 -13.64 -0.14 -15.34
C SER A 99 -12.26 -0.39 -14.71
N TYR A 100 -12.23 -0.63 -13.39
CA TYR A 100 -11.01 -1.05 -12.69
C TYR A 100 -10.51 -2.43 -13.17
N LYS A 101 -11.40 -3.38 -13.42
CA LYS A 101 -11.03 -4.71 -13.96
C LYS A 101 -10.35 -4.60 -15.32
N ARG A 102 -10.92 -3.80 -16.24
CA ARG A 102 -10.31 -3.53 -17.56
C ARG A 102 -8.94 -2.86 -17.44
N TYR A 103 -8.75 -2.00 -16.44
CA TYR A 103 -7.43 -1.42 -16.15
C TYR A 103 -6.42 -2.49 -15.70
N CYS A 104 -6.84 -3.44 -14.87
CA CYS A 104 -5.98 -4.54 -14.43
C CYS A 104 -5.61 -5.47 -15.60
N ASP A 105 -6.57 -5.79 -16.46
CA ASP A 105 -6.36 -6.63 -17.64
C ASP A 105 -5.31 -6.01 -18.60
N LYS A 106 -5.35 -4.68 -18.80
CA LYS A 106 -4.36 -3.94 -19.60
C LYS A 106 -2.93 -4.00 -19.04
N LEU A 107 -2.80 -4.15 -17.72
CA LEU A 107 -1.52 -4.23 -17.01
C LEU A 107 -1.10 -5.68 -16.72
N CYS A 108 -1.84 -6.65 -17.26
CA CYS A 108 -1.66 -8.09 -17.00
C CYS A 108 -1.61 -8.42 -15.49
N CYS A 109 -2.38 -7.70 -14.67
CA CYS A 109 -2.43 -7.93 -13.23
C CYS A 109 -3.79 -8.45 -12.79
N HIS A 110 -3.81 -9.18 -11.67
CA HIS A 110 -5.06 -9.66 -11.10
C HIS A 110 -5.81 -8.50 -10.42
N PRO A 111 -7.10 -8.30 -10.72
CA PRO A 111 -7.92 -7.30 -10.03
C PRO A 111 -8.18 -7.73 -8.59
N LEU A 112 -8.25 -6.76 -7.67
CA LEU A 112 -8.75 -6.99 -6.32
C LEU A 112 -10.18 -7.54 -6.34
N SER A 113 -10.56 -8.30 -5.31
CA SER A 113 -11.96 -8.66 -5.09
C SER A 113 -12.84 -7.41 -4.96
N ALA A 114 -14.10 -7.50 -5.40
CA ALA A 114 -15.05 -6.38 -5.31
C ALA A 114 -15.26 -5.88 -3.86
N ALA A 115 -15.07 -6.75 -2.87
CA ALA A 115 -15.11 -6.40 -1.45
C ALA A 115 -13.90 -5.53 -1.06
N ASN A 116 -12.69 -5.97 -1.40
CA ASN A 116 -11.44 -5.26 -1.09
C ASN A 116 -11.37 -3.92 -1.82
N PHE A 117 -11.73 -3.89 -3.09
CA PHE A 117 -11.83 -2.64 -3.85
C PHE A 117 -12.82 -1.65 -3.23
N GLY A 118 -13.99 -2.14 -2.79
CA GLY A 118 -14.98 -1.32 -2.09
C GLY A 118 -14.49 -0.80 -0.73
N LYS A 119 -13.62 -1.54 -0.04
CA LYS A 119 -12.97 -1.08 1.20
C LYS A 119 -12.03 0.10 0.92
N ILE A 120 -11.20 -0.01 -0.11
CA ILE A 120 -10.27 1.05 -0.52
C ILE A 120 -11.01 2.32 -0.94
N ILE A 121 -12.13 2.19 -1.68
CA ILE A 121 -12.98 3.34 -2.01
C ILE A 121 -13.43 4.08 -0.75
N ARG A 122 -13.86 3.37 0.30
CA ARG A 122 -14.29 3.98 1.57
C ARG A 122 -13.14 4.59 2.35
N GLU A 123 -11.94 4.05 2.22
CA GLU A 123 -10.73 4.61 2.84
C GLU A 123 -10.32 5.93 2.17
N ILE A 124 -10.42 6.01 0.83
CA ILE A 124 -10.05 7.21 0.07
C ILE A 124 -11.16 8.27 0.15
N PHE A 125 -12.42 7.84 0.11
CA PHE A 125 -13.60 8.70 0.12
C PHE A 125 -14.55 8.34 1.28
N PRO A 126 -14.19 8.69 2.52
CA PRO A 126 -14.97 8.33 3.70
C PRO A 126 -16.35 9.01 3.75
N ASN A 127 -16.50 10.15 3.07
CA ASN A 127 -17.73 10.95 3.06
C ASN A 127 -18.75 10.48 2.01
N ILE A 128 -18.36 9.60 1.09
CA ILE A 128 -19.22 9.18 0.00
C ILE A 128 -20.31 8.25 0.50
N LYS A 129 -21.55 8.67 0.25
CA LYS A 129 -22.75 7.90 0.60
C LYS A 129 -23.24 7.12 -0.60
N ALA A 130 -23.53 5.84 -0.38
CA ALA A 130 -24.24 5.04 -1.37
C ALA A 130 -25.67 5.57 -1.51
N ARG A 131 -26.11 5.82 -2.74
CA ARG A 131 -27.50 6.18 -3.05
C ARG A 131 -28.18 5.01 -3.76
N ARG A 132 -29.51 4.96 -3.74
CA ARG A 132 -30.32 4.04 -4.55
C ARG A 132 -30.89 4.81 -5.73
N LEU A 133 -30.73 4.27 -6.93
CA LEU A 133 -31.41 4.76 -8.13
C LEU A 133 -32.71 3.96 -8.34
N GLY A 134 -33.82 4.66 -8.52
CA GLY A 134 -35.14 4.11 -8.86
C GLY A 134 -36.21 4.32 -7.79
N GLY A 135 -37.47 4.47 -8.24
CA GLY A 135 -38.66 4.51 -7.38
C GLY A 135 -39.04 3.14 -6.80
N ARG A 136 -40.04 3.09 -5.90
CA ARG A 136 -40.57 1.84 -5.33
C ARG A 136 -40.88 0.86 -6.47
N GLY A 137 -40.20 -0.29 -6.50
CA GLY A 137 -40.41 -1.37 -7.47
C GLY A 137 -39.53 -1.36 -8.72
N GLN A 138 -38.65 -0.37 -8.92
CA GLN A 138 -37.79 -0.26 -10.12
C GLN A 138 -36.30 -0.07 -9.77
N SER A 139 -35.85 -0.51 -8.59
CA SER A 139 -34.43 -0.45 -8.20
C SER A 139 -33.60 -1.40 -9.08
N LYS A 140 -33.22 -0.95 -10.27
CA LYS A 140 -32.40 -1.73 -11.22
C LYS A 140 -30.91 -1.76 -10.87
N TYR A 141 -30.47 -1.01 -9.85
CA TYR A 141 -29.05 -0.84 -9.55
C TYR A 141 -28.81 -1.02 -8.05
N PRO A 142 -28.09 -2.08 -7.63
CA PRO A 142 -27.96 -2.46 -6.22
C PRO A 142 -27.44 -1.32 -5.34
N PHE A 143 -26.40 -0.60 -5.77
CA PHE A 143 -25.85 0.57 -5.09
C PHE A 143 -25.12 1.47 -6.09
N ILE A 144 -25.38 2.77 -6.07
CA ILE A 144 -24.62 3.78 -6.82
C ILE A 144 -23.76 4.61 -5.89
N VAL A 145 -22.64 5.10 -6.41
CA VAL A 145 -21.69 5.96 -5.70
C VAL A 145 -21.60 7.30 -6.44
N CYS A 146 -21.62 8.38 -5.67
CA CYS A 146 -21.58 9.78 -6.15
C CYS A 146 -20.17 10.13 -6.67
N PHE A 147 -19.82 9.61 -7.84
CA PHE A 147 -18.55 9.86 -8.52
C PHE A 147 -18.77 10.35 -9.94
N GLN A 148 -17.80 11.09 -10.45
CA GLN A 148 -17.59 11.31 -11.87
C GLN A 148 -16.27 10.65 -12.29
N LEU A 149 -16.24 10.12 -13.53
CA LEU A 149 -14.99 9.67 -14.15
C LEU A 149 -14.25 10.92 -14.68
N ILE A 150 -13.02 11.09 -14.22
CA ILE A 150 -12.07 12.15 -14.67
C ILE A 150 -11.15 11.62 -15.76
#